data_AF-A0A7C6YI19-F1
#
_entry.id   AF-A0A7C6YI19-F1
#
_cell.length_a   1.000
_cell.length_b   1.000
_cell.length_c   1.000
_cell.angle_alpha   90.00
_cell.angle_beta   90.00
_cell.angle_gamma   90.00
#
_symmetry.space_group_name_H-M   'P 1'
#
loop_
_entity.id
_entity.type
_entity.pdbx_description
1 polymer ?
#
loop_
_entity_poly.entity_id
_entity_poly.type
_entity_poly.pdbx_seq_one_letter_code
_entity_poly.pdbx_strand_id
1 'polypeptide(L)'
;MKTFLSKHLATFGRRVAVVLAVSLMALACTGCDMDSPDSTAAVPSNNAGDRYNFSGLYVRPPQENKMGVTPLVYPIETGNRPSGKLVTSLRLLQYGSVLEAYDSAGMTWRGSISALDGNTATFSIRGRTTAGMSTEIAGTMVYQDTTSKMNATWIEPNYYGSLFAQATVSPLVGVTISPSTANLTTNGQKQAFTAKGGTDFNWSHTNHVAGELDKTKGDTVTYTRKGAGGDRLTVTTELGTKSVTITCP
;
A
#
# COMPACT_ATOMS: atom_id res chain seq x y z
N MET A 1 75.21 -25.71 9.05
CA MET A 1 75.71 -26.44 10.24
C MET A 1 74.93 -25.97 11.46
N LYS A 2 73.77 -26.58 11.72
CA LYS A 2 73.15 -26.74 13.05
C LYS A 2 71.97 -27.70 12.88
N THR A 3 71.94 -28.67 13.77
CA THR A 3 71.44 -30.02 13.60
C THR A 3 70.18 -30.17 14.46
N PHE A 4 69.18 -30.87 13.93
CA PHE A 4 68.24 -31.76 14.61
C PHE A 4 67.53 -31.26 15.89
N LEU A 5 66.19 -31.24 15.82
CA LEU A 5 65.42 -32.03 16.78
C LEU A 5 64.20 -32.67 16.11
N SER A 6 64.21 -34.01 16.21
CA SER A 6 63.20 -34.97 15.79
C SER A 6 62.33 -35.28 17.01
N LYS A 7 61.02 -35.52 16.82
CA LYS A 7 60.39 -36.83 17.10
C LYS A 7 58.86 -36.79 17.13
N HIS A 8 58.33 -37.78 16.40
CA HIS A 8 57.13 -38.61 16.62
C HIS A 8 55.72 -38.00 16.52
N LEU A 9 54.91 -38.38 15.52
CA LEU A 9 54.19 -39.67 15.30
C LEU A 9 52.84 -39.70 16.04
N ALA A 10 51.74 -39.54 15.31
CA ALA A 10 50.49 -40.26 15.58
C ALA A 10 49.56 -40.20 14.35
N THR A 11 49.63 -41.29 13.61
CA THR A 11 48.81 -41.76 12.50
C THR A 11 47.33 -41.86 12.86
N PHE A 12 46.42 -41.54 11.92
CA PHE A 12 45.19 -42.30 11.56
C PHE A 12 44.52 -41.50 10.42
N GLY A 13 44.60 -41.89 9.13
CA GLY A 13 43.92 -43.05 8.54
C GLY A 13 42.47 -42.66 8.19
N ARG A 14 42.13 -42.26 6.96
CA ARG A 14 41.68 -43.12 5.84
C ARG A 14 41.46 -42.25 4.59
N ARG A 15 42.18 -42.51 3.50
CA ARG A 15 41.74 -43.19 2.24
C ARG A 15 40.81 -42.33 1.36
N VAL A 16 41.28 -41.76 0.22
CA VAL A 16 41.39 -42.37 -1.16
C VAL A 16 39.99 -42.45 -1.83
N ALA A 17 39.66 -42.06 -3.06
CA ALA A 17 40.34 -41.67 -4.32
C ALA A 17 39.37 -40.74 -5.13
N VAL A 18 39.81 -39.80 -5.99
CA VAL A 18 39.99 -39.89 -7.48
C VAL A 18 38.77 -40.52 -8.20
N VAL A 19 38.08 -39.83 -9.13
CA VAL A 19 38.21 -39.85 -10.62
C VAL A 19 37.21 -38.81 -11.18
N LEU A 20 37.60 -37.72 -11.85
CA LEU A 20 37.83 -37.47 -13.30
C LEU A 20 36.66 -37.71 -14.30
N ALA A 21 36.24 -36.58 -14.92
CA ALA A 21 35.73 -36.35 -16.28
C ALA A 21 34.33 -36.82 -16.72
N VAL A 22 33.45 -35.86 -17.10
CA VAL A 22 32.57 -35.94 -18.29
C VAL A 22 32.41 -34.54 -18.89
N SER A 23 32.45 -34.53 -20.23
CA SER A 23 32.52 -33.45 -21.22
C SER A 23 31.22 -32.73 -21.56
N LEU A 24 31.39 -31.52 -22.12
CA LEU A 24 30.51 -30.70 -22.98
C LEU A 24 29.12 -31.25 -23.33
N MET A 25 28.09 -30.50 -22.94
CA MET A 25 26.82 -30.44 -23.68
C MET A 25 26.26 -29.02 -23.63
N ALA A 26 26.36 -28.32 -24.75
CA ALA A 26 25.64 -27.08 -24.99
C ALA A 26 24.17 -27.44 -25.28
N LEU A 27 23.28 -27.13 -24.34
CA LEU A 27 21.85 -27.03 -24.63
C LEU A 27 21.44 -25.58 -24.44
N ALA A 28 20.87 -25.03 -25.51
CA ALA A 28 20.20 -23.75 -25.55
C ALA A 28 19.08 -23.72 -24.51
N CYS A 29 19.35 -23.07 -23.38
CA CYS A 29 18.27 -22.49 -22.59
C CYS A 29 17.84 -21.23 -23.34
N THR A 30 16.70 -21.35 -24.00
CA THR A 30 15.79 -20.25 -24.28
C THR A 30 15.90 -19.23 -23.16
N GLY A 31 16.36 -18.02 -23.49
CA GLY A 31 16.23 -16.89 -22.60
C GLY A 31 14.76 -16.76 -22.27
N CYS A 32 14.37 -17.18 -21.07
CA CYS A 32 13.24 -16.58 -20.42
C CYS A 32 13.61 -15.11 -20.36
N ASP A 33 12.87 -14.27 -21.08
CA ASP A 33 12.86 -12.84 -20.86
C ASP A 33 12.67 -12.65 -19.36
N MET A 34 13.77 -12.34 -18.67
CA MET A 34 13.73 -11.75 -17.35
C MET A 34 13.25 -10.33 -17.63
N ASP A 35 11.94 -10.19 -17.81
CA ASP A 35 11.25 -8.92 -17.60
C ASP A 35 11.75 -8.42 -16.25
N SER A 36 12.59 -7.40 -16.30
CA SER A 36 13.13 -6.74 -15.12
C SER A 36 11.96 -6.37 -14.22
N PRO A 37 11.83 -6.91 -13.00
CA PRO A 37 10.91 -6.35 -12.03
C PRO A 37 11.51 -5.03 -11.54
N ASP A 38 11.40 -3.99 -12.36
CA ASP A 38 11.83 -2.64 -11.99
C ASP A 38 10.75 -2.00 -11.10
N SER A 39 10.83 -2.31 -9.81
CA SER A 39 10.53 -1.44 -8.65
C SER A 39 10.31 -2.32 -7.41
N THR A 40 11.26 -2.29 -6.46
CA THR A 40 11.34 -3.23 -5.32
C THR A 40 10.45 -2.90 -4.13
N ALA A 41 9.57 -1.89 -4.22
CA ALA A 41 8.63 -1.54 -3.16
C ALA A 41 7.24 -2.08 -3.49
N ALA A 42 6.73 -2.98 -2.65
CA ALA A 42 5.36 -3.47 -2.77
C ALA A 42 4.38 -2.29 -2.79
N VAL A 43 3.48 -2.24 -3.77
CA VAL A 43 2.43 -1.21 -3.85
C VAL A 43 1.29 -1.62 -2.90
N PRO A 44 1.02 -0.88 -1.82
CA PRO A 44 -0.06 -1.21 -0.91
C PRO A 44 -1.40 -1.11 -1.63
N SER A 45 -2.21 -2.16 -1.55
CA SER A 45 -3.61 -2.15 -1.94
C SER A 45 -4.46 -2.70 -0.79
N ASN A 46 -5.71 -2.26 -0.71
CA ASN A 46 -6.66 -2.87 0.24
C ASN A 46 -7.15 -4.23 -0.29
N ASN A 47 -7.98 -4.92 0.50
CA ASN A 47 -8.56 -6.22 0.13
C ASN A 47 -9.46 -6.16 -1.13
N ALA A 48 -9.87 -4.97 -1.57
CA ALA A 48 -10.64 -4.76 -2.79
C ALA A 48 -9.77 -4.37 -4.00
N GLY A 49 -8.43 -4.35 -3.83
CA GLY A 49 -7.46 -3.95 -4.87
C GLY A 49 -7.27 -2.44 -5.02
N ASP A 50 -7.99 -1.61 -4.26
CA ASP A 50 -7.85 -0.16 -4.34
C ASP A 50 -6.48 0.28 -3.85
N ARG A 51 -5.85 1.18 -4.61
CA ARG A 51 -4.54 1.76 -4.31
C ARG A 51 -4.73 3.23 -3.95
N TYR A 52 -4.27 3.58 -2.76
CA TYR A 52 -4.33 4.94 -2.24
C TYR A 52 -2.94 5.58 -2.30
N ASN A 53 -2.91 6.85 -2.70
CA ASN A 53 -1.72 7.68 -2.62
C ASN A 53 -1.87 8.66 -1.44
N PHE A 54 -0.98 8.53 -0.47
CA PHE A 54 -0.93 9.38 0.73
C PHE A 54 0.11 10.51 0.59
N SER A 55 0.73 10.68 -0.58
CA SER A 55 1.67 11.77 -0.83
C SER A 55 0.95 13.13 -0.81
N GLY A 56 1.49 14.08 -0.05
CA GLY A 56 0.88 15.39 0.11
C GLY A 56 1.66 16.30 1.06
N LEU A 57 1.25 17.57 1.13
CA LEU A 57 1.74 18.49 2.15
C LEU A 57 0.81 18.45 3.35
N TYR A 58 1.23 17.77 4.41
CA TYR A 58 0.47 17.66 5.65
C TYR A 58 0.64 18.93 6.48
N VAL A 59 -0.47 19.61 6.74
CA VAL A 59 -0.56 20.80 7.60
C VAL A 59 -1.70 20.60 8.59
N ARG A 60 -1.65 21.25 9.76
CA ARG A 60 -2.82 21.25 10.63
C ARG A 60 -3.92 22.13 10.01
N PRO A 61 -5.18 21.68 9.91
CA PRO A 61 -6.27 22.54 9.49
C PRO A 61 -6.34 23.80 10.36
N PRO A 62 -6.72 24.96 9.79
CA PRO A 62 -6.93 26.18 10.58
C PRO A 62 -7.88 25.89 11.74
N GLN A 63 -7.50 26.31 12.95
CA GLN A 63 -8.44 26.33 14.07
C GLN A 63 -9.26 27.62 13.97
N GLU A 64 -10.56 27.54 14.20
CA GLU A 64 -11.43 28.71 14.25
C GLU A 64 -10.81 29.78 15.16
N ASN A 65 -10.77 31.02 14.69
CA ASN A 65 -10.29 32.20 15.42
C ASN A 65 -8.79 32.19 15.81
N LYS A 66 -7.95 31.36 15.17
CA LYS A 66 -6.48 31.47 15.29
C LYS A 66 -5.84 31.82 13.95
N MET A 67 -5.27 33.02 13.88
CA MET A 67 -4.45 33.45 12.75
C MET A 67 -3.01 33.00 13.00
N GLY A 68 -2.47 32.13 12.13
CA GLY A 68 -1.08 31.71 12.20
C GLY A 68 -0.84 30.23 11.89
N VAL A 69 0.41 29.89 11.67
CA VAL A 69 0.84 28.52 11.40
C VAL A 69 0.84 27.72 12.71
N THR A 70 0.00 26.67 12.78
CA THR A 70 -0.10 25.85 13.99
C THR A 70 0.86 24.67 13.92
N PRO A 71 1.64 24.39 14.98
CA PRO A 71 2.47 23.19 15.05
C PRO A 71 1.65 21.91 14.86
N LEU A 72 2.24 20.91 14.22
CA LEU A 72 1.58 19.60 14.01
C LEU A 72 1.50 18.78 15.30
N VAL A 73 2.47 18.95 16.20
CA VAL A 73 2.62 18.17 17.43
C VAL A 73 2.03 18.91 18.64
N TYR A 74 1.34 18.19 19.53
CA TYR A 74 0.70 18.70 20.74
C TYR A 74 0.71 17.61 21.85
N PRO A 75 0.77 17.93 23.15
CA PRO A 75 0.80 19.26 23.76
C PRO A 75 2.14 19.99 23.60
N ILE A 76 2.08 21.31 23.64
CA ILE A 76 3.27 22.17 23.71
C ILE A 76 3.12 23.01 24.97
N GLU A 77 3.93 22.69 25.97
CA GLU A 77 3.96 23.35 27.27
C GLU A 77 5.38 23.86 27.57
N THR A 78 5.49 24.81 28.50
CA THR A 78 6.79 25.35 28.92
C THR A 78 7.64 24.24 29.51
N GLY A 79 8.77 23.93 28.86
CA GLY A 79 9.67 22.85 29.30
C GLY A 79 9.25 21.43 28.89
N ASN A 80 8.06 21.26 28.28
CA ASN A 80 7.56 19.96 27.81
C ASN A 80 7.00 20.11 26.38
N ARG A 81 7.89 19.99 25.39
CA ARG A 81 7.59 20.16 23.96
C ARG A 81 8.57 19.33 23.12
N PRO A 82 8.28 19.12 21.81
CA PRO A 82 9.23 18.51 20.90
C PRO A 82 10.57 19.24 20.92
N SER A 83 11.67 18.49 20.86
CA SER A 83 13.00 19.08 20.82
C SER A 83 13.25 19.81 19.50
N GLY A 84 14.08 20.86 19.55
CA GLY A 84 14.40 21.68 18.38
C GLY A 84 13.27 22.64 17.96
N LYS A 85 13.24 22.98 16.67
CA LYS A 85 12.19 23.79 16.04
C LYS A 85 10.88 23.01 15.96
N LEU A 86 9.77 23.68 16.27
CA LEU A 86 8.44 23.11 16.13
C LEU A 86 8.12 22.82 14.65
N VAL A 87 7.64 21.62 14.38
CA VAL A 87 7.20 21.20 13.05
C VAL A 87 5.80 21.74 12.77
N THR A 88 5.63 22.43 11.66
CA THR A 88 4.35 23.03 11.23
C THR A 88 3.79 22.44 9.93
N SER A 89 4.63 21.76 9.17
CA SER A 89 4.23 21.00 7.99
C SER A 89 5.11 19.77 7.81
N LEU A 90 4.58 18.75 7.15
CA LEU A 90 5.31 17.56 6.75
C LEU A 90 4.95 17.24 5.30
N ARG A 91 5.87 17.45 4.36
CA ARG A 91 5.72 16.99 2.98
C ARG A 91 6.01 15.50 2.95
N LEU A 92 5.01 14.67 2.68
CA LEU A 92 5.16 13.21 2.56
C LEU A 92 5.19 12.80 1.08
N LEU A 93 6.08 11.88 0.75
CA LEU A 93 6.26 11.25 -0.55
C LEU A 93 6.14 9.73 -0.36
N GLN A 94 5.35 9.09 -1.21
CA GLN A 94 5.11 7.65 -1.18
C GLN A 94 5.63 6.98 -2.45
N TYR A 95 6.43 5.93 -2.26
CA TYR A 95 6.98 5.07 -3.31
C TYR A 95 6.61 3.62 -3.00
N GLY A 96 5.44 3.18 -3.49
CA GLY A 96 4.84 1.92 -3.04
C GLY A 96 4.57 1.98 -1.53
N SER A 97 5.18 1.07 -0.76
CA SER A 97 5.11 1.04 0.70
C SER A 97 6.16 1.93 1.37
N VAL A 98 7.17 2.39 0.65
CA VAL A 98 8.24 3.25 1.20
C VAL A 98 7.73 4.68 1.32
N LEU A 99 8.08 5.32 2.44
CA LEU A 99 7.78 6.71 2.72
C LEU A 99 9.07 7.52 2.91
N GLU A 100 9.11 8.69 2.28
CA GLU A 100 10.06 9.75 2.58
C GLU A 100 9.29 11.02 2.93
N ALA A 101 9.76 11.78 3.91
CA ALA A 101 9.15 13.06 4.25
C ALA A 101 10.17 14.14 4.55
N TYR A 102 9.75 15.39 4.37
CA TYR A 102 10.51 16.59 4.70
C TYR A 102 9.64 17.49 5.57
N ASP A 103 10.15 17.90 6.72
CA ASP A 103 9.42 18.81 7.60
C ASP A 103 9.69 20.29 7.29
N SER A 104 8.92 21.17 7.94
CA SER A 104 9.07 22.63 7.85
C SER A 104 10.42 23.17 8.35
N ALA A 105 11.22 22.36 9.06
CA ALA A 105 12.55 22.71 9.53
C ALA A 105 13.66 22.20 8.59
N GLY A 106 13.30 21.50 7.51
CA GLY A 106 14.22 20.94 6.53
C GLY A 106 14.80 19.58 6.93
N MET A 107 14.27 18.93 7.97
CA MET A 107 14.72 17.59 8.36
C MET A 107 14.04 16.52 7.50
N THR A 108 14.79 15.46 7.20
CA THR A 108 14.31 14.30 6.44
C THR A 108 13.84 13.19 7.36
N TRP A 109 12.78 12.52 6.93
CA TRP A 109 12.13 11.41 7.62
C TRP A 109 11.97 10.25 6.64
N ARG A 110 12.13 9.01 7.12
CA ARG A 110 12.02 7.81 6.27
C ARG A 110 11.32 6.68 7.00
N GLY A 111 10.55 5.89 6.26
CA GLY A 111 9.93 4.70 6.81
C GLY A 111 9.00 4.06 5.80
N SER A 112 7.86 3.57 6.27
CA SER A 112 6.98 2.77 5.42
C SER A 112 5.53 2.72 5.90
N ILE A 113 4.64 2.37 4.98
CA ILE A 113 3.30 1.84 5.24
C ILE A 113 3.45 0.34 5.51
N SER A 114 3.03 -0.11 6.70
CA SER A 114 3.09 -1.51 7.11
C SER A 114 1.81 -2.28 6.81
N ALA A 115 0.68 -1.59 6.70
CA ALA A 115 -0.62 -2.18 6.38
C ALA A 115 -1.54 -1.13 5.73
N LEU A 116 -2.44 -1.59 4.89
CA LEU A 116 -3.53 -0.80 4.31
C LEU A 116 -4.83 -1.62 4.42
N ASP A 117 -5.75 -1.15 5.26
CA ASP A 117 -7.07 -1.74 5.42
C ASP A 117 -8.14 -0.72 5.07
N GLY A 118 -9.04 -1.09 4.15
CA GLY A 118 -9.97 -0.15 3.52
C GLY A 118 -9.24 1.06 2.94
N ASN A 119 -9.49 2.24 3.52
CA ASN A 119 -8.88 3.53 3.17
C ASN A 119 -7.88 4.03 4.24
N THR A 120 -7.46 3.16 5.17
CA THR A 120 -6.61 3.51 6.31
C THR A 120 -5.26 2.82 6.20
N ALA A 121 -4.19 3.60 6.07
CA ALA A 121 -2.82 3.12 6.08
C ALA A 121 -2.20 3.25 7.47
N THR A 122 -1.61 2.18 7.98
CA THR A 122 -0.74 2.22 9.16
C THR A 122 0.69 2.49 8.71
N PHE A 123 1.35 3.47 9.32
CA PHE A 123 2.70 3.87 8.91
C PHE A 123 3.60 4.18 10.11
N SER A 124 4.90 4.10 9.87
CA SER A 124 5.90 4.73 10.72
C SER A 124 6.99 5.36 9.87
N ILE A 125 7.50 6.51 10.32
CA ILE A 125 8.67 7.19 9.76
C ILE A 125 9.60 7.64 10.89
N ARG A 126 10.90 7.63 10.63
CA ARG A 126 11.94 7.99 11.60
C ARG A 126 12.83 9.07 11.03
N GLY A 127 13.29 9.95 11.89
CA GLY A 127 14.14 11.08 11.54
C GLY A 127 14.85 11.63 12.77
N ARG A 128 15.35 12.86 12.63
CA ARG A 128 15.92 13.61 13.75
C ARG A 128 15.32 15.00 13.81
N THR A 129 15.14 15.51 15.01
CA THR A 129 14.82 16.93 15.18
C THR A 129 16.04 17.81 14.90
N THR A 130 15.84 19.12 14.78
CA THR A 130 16.94 20.09 14.63
C THR A 130 17.85 20.19 15.87
N ALA A 131 17.43 19.64 17.02
CA ALA A 131 18.29 19.46 18.19
C ALA A 131 19.10 18.15 18.14
N GLY A 132 18.96 17.36 17.06
CA GLY A 132 19.66 16.10 16.87
C GLY A 132 19.02 14.88 17.53
N MET A 133 17.87 15.05 18.20
CA MET A 133 17.15 13.96 18.88
C MET A 133 16.58 12.98 17.86
N SER A 134 16.79 11.69 18.08
CA SER A 134 16.16 10.63 17.29
C SER A 134 14.67 10.58 17.59
N THR A 135 13.86 10.57 16.55
CA THR A 135 12.40 10.68 16.67
C THR A 135 11.69 9.70 15.74
N GLU A 136 10.61 9.12 16.22
CA GLU A 136 9.67 8.32 15.43
C GLU A 136 8.31 9.01 15.36
N ILE A 137 7.70 8.97 14.19
CA ILE A 137 6.30 9.33 13.98
C ILE A 137 5.59 8.05 13.53
N ALA A 138 4.66 7.56 14.32
CA ALA A 138 3.92 6.33 14.03
C ALA A 138 2.43 6.55 14.23
N GLY A 139 1.61 6.02 13.32
CA GLY A 139 0.16 6.21 13.38
C GLY A 139 -0.56 5.76 12.12
N THR A 140 -1.68 6.42 11.84
CA THR A 140 -2.52 6.13 10.69
C THR A 140 -2.74 7.35 9.79
N MET A 141 -2.92 7.06 8.51
CA MET A 141 -3.41 8.00 7.51
C MET A 141 -4.73 7.49 6.94
N VAL A 142 -5.77 8.30 6.98
CA VAL A 142 -7.11 7.94 6.49
C VAL A 142 -7.41 8.77 5.25
N TYR A 143 -7.71 8.11 4.13
CA TYR A 143 -8.06 8.74 2.87
C TYR A 143 -9.56 8.98 2.76
N GLN A 144 -9.98 10.19 2.39
CA GLN A 144 -11.36 10.56 2.11
C GLN A 144 -11.40 11.63 1.03
N ASP A 145 -11.99 11.34 -0.13
CA ASP A 145 -12.28 12.31 -1.20
C ASP A 145 -11.12 13.26 -1.54
N THR A 146 -9.93 12.71 -1.83
CA THR A 146 -8.67 13.45 -2.11
C THR A 146 -8.07 14.20 -0.92
N THR A 147 -8.58 13.97 0.28
CA THR A 147 -7.99 14.43 1.53
C THR A 147 -7.43 13.24 2.31
N SER A 148 -6.20 13.35 2.81
CA SER A 148 -5.67 12.41 3.78
C SER A 148 -5.55 13.09 5.15
N LYS A 149 -6.08 12.44 6.19
CA LYS A 149 -5.93 12.86 7.59
C LYS A 149 -4.91 11.96 8.27
N MET A 150 -3.87 12.55 8.83
CA MET A 150 -2.84 11.89 9.63
C MET A 150 -3.16 12.06 11.11
N ASN A 151 -3.25 10.92 11.80
CA ASN A 151 -3.35 10.85 13.25
C ASN A 151 -2.23 9.94 13.76
N ALA A 152 -1.23 10.54 14.40
CA ALA A 152 -0.02 9.85 14.78
C ALA A 152 0.48 10.27 16.16
N THR A 153 1.45 9.52 16.66
CA THR A 153 2.22 9.87 17.84
C THR A 153 3.62 10.28 17.41
N TRP A 154 4.08 11.41 17.94
CA TRP A 154 5.45 11.87 17.91
C TRP A 154 6.18 11.34 19.13
N ILE A 155 7.28 10.63 18.91
CA ILE A 155 7.99 9.85 19.93
C ILE A 155 9.45 10.29 19.97
N GLU A 156 9.84 10.93 21.07
CA GLU A 156 11.22 11.21 21.47
C GLU A 156 11.54 10.49 22.78
N PRO A 157 12.83 10.27 23.13
CA PRO A 157 13.20 9.64 24.40
C PRO A 157 12.56 10.28 25.65
N ASN A 158 12.43 11.61 25.66
CA ASN A 158 11.94 12.37 26.83
C ASN A 158 10.64 13.15 26.55
N TYR A 159 9.98 12.89 25.42
CA TYR A 159 8.76 13.60 25.04
C TYR A 159 7.88 12.72 24.15
N TYR A 160 6.57 12.72 24.43
CA TYR A 160 5.55 12.10 23.59
C TYR A 160 4.44 13.11 23.32
N GLY A 161 3.97 13.16 22.08
CA GLY A 161 2.88 14.05 21.69
C GLY A 161 2.02 13.44 20.60
N SER A 162 0.80 13.93 20.47
CA SER A 162 -0.06 13.66 19.32
C SER A 162 0.34 14.55 18.14
N LEU A 163 0.37 13.97 16.95
CA LEU A 163 0.55 14.66 15.68
C LEU A 163 -0.75 14.56 14.88
N PHE A 164 -1.32 15.72 14.55
CA PHE A 164 -2.52 15.83 13.71
C PHE A 164 -2.24 16.71 12.52
N ALA A 165 -2.52 16.20 11.32
CA ALA A 165 -2.34 16.93 10.09
C ALA A 165 -3.29 16.43 8.99
N GLN A 166 -3.47 17.25 7.96
CA GLN A 166 -4.22 16.89 6.77
C GLN A 166 -3.48 17.34 5.51
N ALA A 167 -3.64 16.59 4.42
CA ALA A 167 -3.10 16.93 3.12
C ALA A 167 -4.14 16.71 2.02
N THR A 168 -4.08 17.52 0.97
CA THR A 168 -4.66 17.14 -0.33
C THR A 168 -3.75 16.12 -0.99
N VAL A 169 -4.33 15.05 -1.51
CA VAL A 169 -3.64 13.90 -2.09
C VAL A 169 -4.24 13.54 -3.46
N SER A 170 -3.55 12.68 -4.20
CA SER A 170 -4.02 12.26 -5.53
C SER A 170 -5.30 11.41 -5.44
N PRO A 171 -6.17 11.43 -6.47
CA PRO A 171 -7.34 10.56 -6.54
C PRO A 171 -7.01 9.07 -6.35
N LEU A 172 -8.00 8.33 -5.85
CA LEU A 172 -7.93 6.87 -5.71
C LEU A 172 -7.68 6.23 -7.08
N VAL A 173 -6.79 5.23 -7.09
CA VAL A 173 -6.60 4.34 -8.25
C VAL A 173 -7.24 3.00 -7.92
N GLY A 174 -8.36 2.69 -8.57
CA GLY A 174 -9.10 1.46 -8.33
C GLY A 174 -10.27 1.29 -9.28
N VAL A 175 -10.88 0.12 -9.25
CA VAL A 175 -12.06 -0.19 -10.07
C VAL A 175 -13.31 0.37 -9.41
N THR A 176 -14.23 0.89 -10.23
CA THR A 176 -15.58 1.28 -9.78
C THR A 176 -16.62 0.66 -10.69
N ILE A 177 -17.84 0.40 -10.18
CA ILE A 177 -19.00 -0.04 -10.97
C ILE A 177 -20.13 0.97 -10.79
N SER A 178 -20.82 1.32 -11.87
CA SER A 178 -22.03 2.15 -11.87
C SER A 178 -23.16 1.50 -12.67
N PRO A 179 -24.40 1.44 -12.17
CA PRO A 179 -24.80 1.84 -10.81
C PRO A 179 -24.23 0.90 -9.73
N SER A 180 -24.12 1.37 -8.49
CA SER A 180 -23.58 0.57 -7.37
C SER A 180 -24.57 -0.46 -6.82
N THR A 181 -25.85 -0.31 -7.14
CA THR A 181 -26.93 -1.26 -6.86
C THR A 181 -27.97 -1.19 -7.97
N ALA A 182 -28.79 -2.24 -8.10
CA ALA A 182 -29.95 -2.22 -8.96
C ALA A 182 -31.11 -3.00 -8.34
N ASN A 183 -32.33 -2.55 -8.59
CA ASN A 183 -33.57 -3.22 -8.17
C ASN A 183 -34.39 -3.52 -9.42
N LEU A 184 -34.46 -4.80 -9.80
CA LEU A 184 -35.22 -5.26 -10.96
C LEU A 184 -36.38 -6.07 -10.44
N THR A 185 -37.62 -5.65 -10.69
CA THR A 185 -38.85 -6.22 -10.10
C THR A 185 -39.61 -7.15 -11.04
N THR A 186 -39.27 -7.19 -12.32
CA THR A 186 -39.99 -8.00 -13.32
C THR A 186 -39.02 -8.74 -14.23
N ASN A 187 -39.35 -9.99 -14.58
CA ASN A 187 -38.55 -10.79 -15.50
C ASN A 187 -38.47 -10.09 -16.87
N GLY A 188 -37.29 -10.10 -17.46
CA GLY A 188 -36.97 -9.39 -18.70
C GLY A 188 -36.50 -7.95 -18.53
N GLN A 189 -36.63 -7.35 -17.33
CA GLN A 189 -36.01 -6.05 -17.06
C GLN A 189 -34.48 -6.12 -17.17
N LYS A 190 -33.89 -5.05 -17.67
CA LYS A 190 -32.46 -4.95 -17.96
C LYS A 190 -31.82 -3.81 -17.20
N GLN A 191 -30.59 -4.03 -16.74
CA GLN A 191 -29.74 -2.99 -16.17
C GLN A 191 -28.35 -3.06 -16.80
N ALA A 192 -27.89 -1.94 -17.36
CA ALA A 192 -26.49 -1.81 -17.76
C ALA A 192 -25.64 -1.46 -16.54
N PHE A 193 -24.49 -2.13 -16.40
CA PHE A 193 -23.45 -1.83 -15.44
C PHE A 193 -22.17 -1.48 -16.18
N THR A 194 -21.54 -0.39 -15.81
CA THR A 194 -20.29 0.09 -16.40
C THR A 194 -19.21 0.14 -15.34
N ALA A 195 -18.09 -0.53 -15.60
CA ALA A 195 -16.88 -0.45 -14.80
C ALA A 195 -15.93 0.63 -15.33
N LYS A 196 -15.14 1.22 -14.43
CA LYS A 196 -14.06 2.16 -14.75
C LYS A 196 -12.84 1.89 -13.89
N GLY A 197 -11.69 2.40 -14.32
CA GLY A 197 -10.47 2.48 -13.50
C GLY A 197 -9.39 1.47 -13.85
N GLY A 198 -9.70 0.40 -14.57
CA GLY A 198 -8.72 -0.58 -15.06
C GLY A 198 -8.86 -0.87 -16.55
N THR A 199 -8.25 -1.96 -16.97
CA THR A 199 -8.30 -2.55 -18.30
C THR A 199 -8.70 -4.03 -18.17
N ASP A 200 -9.03 -4.70 -19.27
CA ASP A 200 -9.37 -6.14 -19.27
C ASP A 200 -10.47 -6.55 -18.27
N PHE A 201 -11.61 -5.86 -18.33
CA PHE A 201 -12.76 -6.14 -17.48
C PHE A 201 -13.34 -7.53 -17.71
N ASN A 202 -13.36 -8.32 -16.65
CA ASN A 202 -13.95 -9.67 -16.58
C ASN A 202 -15.14 -9.67 -15.63
N TRP A 203 -16.33 -9.96 -16.15
CA TRP A 203 -17.56 -9.97 -15.38
C TRP A 203 -18.04 -11.39 -15.06
N SER A 204 -18.54 -11.57 -13.85
CA SER A 204 -19.19 -12.79 -13.37
C SER A 204 -20.33 -12.43 -12.43
N HIS A 205 -21.27 -13.35 -12.23
CA HIS A 205 -22.35 -13.18 -11.27
C HIS A 205 -22.65 -14.51 -10.58
N THR A 206 -23.39 -14.47 -9.48
CA THR A 206 -23.51 -15.62 -8.57
C THR A 206 -24.76 -16.47 -8.80
N ASN A 207 -25.87 -15.85 -9.23
CA ASN A 207 -27.18 -16.48 -9.28
C ASN A 207 -27.72 -16.52 -10.71
N HIS A 208 -27.38 -17.58 -11.43
CA HIS A 208 -27.83 -17.83 -12.81
C HIS A 208 -29.33 -18.13 -12.94
N VAL A 209 -30.05 -18.34 -11.83
CA VAL A 209 -31.52 -18.46 -11.85
C VAL A 209 -32.18 -17.06 -11.84
N ALA A 210 -31.58 -16.12 -11.12
CA ALA A 210 -32.09 -14.75 -11.00
C ALA A 210 -31.90 -13.93 -12.28
N GLY A 211 -30.87 -14.20 -13.07
CA GLY A 211 -30.62 -13.48 -14.31
C GLY A 211 -29.50 -14.02 -15.17
N GLU A 212 -29.16 -13.25 -16.20
CA GLU A 212 -28.08 -13.53 -17.15
C GLU A 212 -27.36 -12.24 -17.55
N LEU A 213 -26.11 -12.36 -17.97
CA LEU A 213 -25.35 -11.28 -18.60
C LEU A 213 -25.35 -11.46 -20.12
N ASP A 214 -25.43 -10.35 -20.85
CA ASP A 214 -25.28 -10.33 -22.31
C ASP A 214 -23.87 -10.72 -22.78
N LYS A 215 -22.86 -10.38 -21.99
CA LYS A 215 -21.45 -10.72 -22.19
C LYS A 215 -20.69 -10.67 -20.87
N THR A 216 -19.51 -11.28 -20.84
CA THR A 216 -18.64 -11.35 -19.65
C THR A 216 -17.36 -10.52 -19.78
N LYS A 217 -17.22 -9.75 -20.87
CA LYS A 217 -16.03 -8.95 -21.18
C LYS A 217 -16.41 -7.54 -21.61
N GLY A 218 -15.51 -6.59 -21.34
CA GLY A 218 -15.65 -5.18 -21.67
C GLY A 218 -16.08 -4.32 -20.49
N ASP A 219 -15.97 -3.01 -20.64
CA ASP A 219 -16.26 -2.02 -19.61
C ASP A 219 -17.75 -1.96 -19.22
N THR A 220 -18.66 -2.17 -20.16
CA THR A 220 -20.10 -2.23 -19.89
C THR A 220 -20.68 -3.61 -20.16
N VAL A 221 -21.51 -4.12 -19.25
CA VAL A 221 -22.34 -5.34 -19.42
C VAL A 221 -23.80 -5.05 -19.10
N THR A 222 -24.72 -5.81 -19.68
CA THR A 222 -26.16 -5.72 -19.40
C THR A 222 -26.62 -6.96 -18.67
N TYR A 223 -27.15 -6.78 -17.46
CA TYR A 223 -27.83 -7.81 -16.70
C TYR A 223 -29.32 -7.85 -17.06
N THR A 224 -29.85 -9.03 -17.36
CA THR A 224 -31.28 -9.26 -17.61
C THR A 224 -31.86 -10.16 -16.52
N ARG A 225 -32.90 -9.68 -15.81
CA ARG A 225 -33.60 -10.49 -14.80
C ARG A 225 -34.35 -11.66 -15.46
N LYS A 226 -34.23 -12.86 -14.88
CA LYS A 226 -34.93 -14.09 -15.29
C LYS A 226 -35.85 -14.64 -14.21
N GLY A 227 -35.55 -14.38 -12.94
CA GLY A 227 -36.29 -14.89 -11.80
C GLY A 227 -36.14 -14.02 -10.56
N ALA A 228 -36.87 -14.38 -9.51
CA ALA A 228 -36.67 -13.80 -8.18
C ALA A 228 -35.42 -14.39 -7.50
N GLY A 229 -34.95 -13.73 -6.45
CA GLY A 229 -33.74 -14.07 -5.71
C GLY A 229 -32.61 -13.09 -6.03
N GLY A 230 -32.00 -12.50 -5.00
CA GLY A 230 -30.90 -11.56 -5.19
C GLY A 230 -29.72 -12.16 -5.96
N ASP A 231 -28.94 -11.29 -6.59
CA ASP A 231 -27.71 -11.66 -7.29
C ASP A 231 -26.59 -10.67 -6.94
N ARG A 232 -25.35 -11.12 -7.11
CA ARG A 232 -24.14 -10.34 -6.93
C ARG A 232 -23.34 -10.38 -8.22
N LEU A 233 -23.27 -9.22 -8.88
CA LEU A 233 -22.44 -9.00 -10.06
C LEU A 233 -21.04 -8.59 -9.61
N THR A 234 -20.02 -9.15 -10.22
CA THR A 234 -18.61 -8.93 -9.89
C THR A 234 -17.82 -8.61 -11.16
N VAL A 235 -16.97 -7.60 -11.10
CA VAL A 235 -15.96 -7.29 -12.13
C VAL A 235 -14.57 -7.52 -11.56
N THR A 236 -13.69 -8.12 -12.34
CA THR A 236 -12.27 -8.30 -12.02
C THR A 236 -11.42 -7.68 -13.12
N THR A 237 -10.35 -7.01 -12.72
CA THR A 237 -9.37 -6.30 -13.58
C THR A 237 -7.95 -6.51 -13.03
N GLU A 238 -6.95 -5.94 -13.68
CA GLU A 238 -5.57 -5.84 -13.18
C GLU A 238 -5.44 -5.02 -11.88
N LEU A 239 -6.42 -4.15 -11.59
CA LEU A 239 -6.48 -3.38 -10.36
C LEU A 239 -7.28 -4.07 -9.25
N GLY A 240 -7.81 -5.26 -9.49
CA GLY A 240 -8.57 -6.04 -8.49
C GLY A 240 -10.04 -6.20 -8.82
N THR A 241 -10.83 -6.53 -7.79
CA THR A 241 -12.19 -7.04 -7.91
C THR A 241 -13.19 -6.14 -7.19
N LYS A 242 -14.31 -5.83 -7.85
CA LYS A 242 -15.45 -5.12 -7.27
C LYS A 242 -16.75 -5.86 -7.49
N SER A 243 -17.67 -5.75 -6.54
CA SER A 243 -19.00 -6.32 -6.68
C SER A 243 -20.09 -5.29 -6.41
N VAL A 244 -21.25 -5.51 -7.01
CA VAL A 244 -22.49 -4.78 -6.77
C VAL A 244 -23.63 -5.77 -6.50
N THR A 245 -24.58 -5.35 -5.69
CA THR A 245 -25.76 -6.16 -5.36
C THR A 245 -26.91 -5.80 -6.29
N ILE A 246 -27.57 -6.84 -6.82
CA ILE A 246 -28.79 -6.74 -7.62
C ILE A 246 -29.92 -7.38 -6.82
N THR A 247 -30.95 -6.60 -6.51
CA THR A 247 -32.14 -7.10 -5.84
C THR A 247 -33.16 -7.51 -6.89
N CYS A 248 -33.55 -8.78 -6.85
CA CYS A 248 -34.68 -9.30 -7.60
C CYS A 248 -35.73 -9.81 -6.59
N PRO A 249 -36.65 -8.94 -6.11
CA PRO A 249 -37.71 -9.37 -5.21
C PRO A 249 -38.64 -10.39 -5.86
#